data_AF-A0A962C5A3-F1
#
_entry.id   AF-A0A962C5A3-F1
#
_cell.length_a   1.000
_cell.length_b   1.000
_cell.length_c   1.000
_cell.angle_alpha   90.00
_cell.angle_beta   90.00
_cell.angle_gamma   90.00
#
_symmetry.space_group_name_H-M   'P 1'
#
loop_
_entity.id
_entity.type
_entity.pdbx_description
1 polymer ?
#
loop_
_entity_poly.entity_id
_entity_poly.type
_entity_poly.pdbx_seq_one_letter_code
_entity_poly.pdbx_strand_id
1 'polypeptide(L)'
;MQANTFLSSGRRERRHATALAALTLAMAANPASAQVSVSVAFDASAGVLTATERSNVTSHLQEAGRRWGSVVALSGPRSVEVTVSVGAIATASGASLTSSFIGSIGGRDTFEQGVAAEWRTGIDPNGAAADAGVTFGLAYLRNELWFDPDPHARTAPVPLDRTDAMSVLLHEFGHILAYNGFADVNTGQPPPTFWSIWDRWMIPGQPTLFSGPASVAAWGAAPELTVGNINHWGNPGPGMDVVLAEPCIEMTPLWREGVPIPRQCPAPGSIDAPASRQGDPIRAISTGGNLIDQLMNGVVFYRGTRYDLSSLDLAVLQDVGFGIERIFASGFEEP
;
A
#
# COMPACT_ATOMS: atom_id res chain seq x y z
N MET A 1 44.50 91.26 -22.38
CA MET A 1 43.53 91.94 -23.26
C MET A 1 42.53 90.89 -23.75
N GLN A 2 41.26 91.08 -23.36
CA GLN A 2 39.99 90.61 -23.98
C GLN A 2 39.90 89.15 -24.49
N ALA A 3 39.10 88.27 -23.86
CA ALA A 3 37.64 88.07 -24.06
C ALA A 3 37.36 87.25 -25.34
N ASN A 4 36.40 86.33 -25.50
CA ASN A 4 35.26 85.87 -24.72
C ASN A 4 34.61 84.70 -25.51
N THR A 5 33.85 83.83 -24.83
CA THR A 5 32.56 83.24 -25.28
C THR A 5 32.57 82.22 -26.46
N PHE A 6 31.74 81.17 -26.58
CA PHE A 6 30.91 80.25 -25.77
C PHE A 6 30.10 79.43 -26.81
N LEU A 7 29.91 78.12 -26.61
CA LEU A 7 28.74 77.24 -26.98
C LEU A 7 28.07 77.38 -28.38
N SER A 8 27.43 76.38 -29.01
CA SER A 8 26.78 75.16 -28.53
C SER A 8 26.50 74.18 -29.69
N SER A 9 26.45 72.90 -29.33
CA SER A 9 25.46 71.84 -29.61
C SER A 9 24.95 71.51 -31.03
N GLY A 10 24.95 70.20 -31.33
CA GLY A 10 24.23 69.59 -32.44
C GLY A 10 24.27 68.05 -32.35
N ARG A 11 23.21 67.46 -31.81
CA ARG A 11 22.93 66.01 -31.73
C ARG A 11 22.99 65.32 -33.10
N ARG A 12 23.53 64.10 -33.16
CA ARG A 12 22.99 63.03 -34.03
C ARG A 12 23.10 61.66 -33.36
N GLU A 13 21.94 61.02 -33.32
CA GLU A 13 21.62 59.73 -32.73
C GLU A 13 22.43 58.59 -33.36
N ARG A 14 23.00 57.72 -32.52
CA ARG A 14 23.39 56.36 -32.92
C ARG A 14 22.45 55.38 -32.26
N ARG A 15 21.62 54.73 -33.09
CA ARG A 15 20.90 53.51 -32.75
C ARG A 15 21.92 52.37 -32.74
N HIS A 16 22.20 51.82 -31.56
CA HIS A 16 22.72 50.46 -31.44
C HIS A 16 21.79 49.72 -30.49
N ALA A 17 21.08 48.75 -31.04
CA ALA A 17 20.18 47.87 -30.33
C ALA A 17 20.99 46.98 -29.38
N THR A 18 20.87 47.22 -28.09
CA THR A 18 21.34 46.31 -27.05
C THR A 18 20.37 45.14 -26.99
N ALA A 19 20.80 43.95 -27.43
CA ALA A 19 20.06 42.72 -27.24
C ALA A 19 20.03 42.39 -25.73
N LEU A 20 18.90 42.70 -25.08
CA LEU A 20 18.61 42.18 -23.75
C LEU A 20 18.18 40.71 -23.90
N ALA A 21 19.11 39.79 -23.61
CA ALA A 21 18.75 38.42 -23.25
C ALA A 21 18.17 38.46 -21.83
N ALA A 22 16.85 38.67 -21.73
CA ALA A 22 16.15 38.49 -20.47
C ALA A 22 15.95 36.98 -20.25
N LEU A 23 16.80 36.44 -19.39
CA LEU A 23 16.75 35.12 -18.80
C LEU A 23 15.36 34.89 -18.19
N THR A 24 14.50 34.12 -18.85
CA THR A 24 13.26 33.61 -18.25
C THR A 24 13.65 32.59 -17.20
N LEU A 25 13.64 33.02 -15.94
CA LEU A 25 13.69 32.12 -14.79
C LEU A 25 12.33 31.39 -14.75
N ALA A 26 12.23 30.28 -15.47
CA ALA A 26 11.13 29.35 -15.30
C ALA A 26 11.19 28.83 -13.86
N MET A 27 10.21 29.23 -13.05
CA MET A 27 9.93 28.64 -11.75
C MET A 27 9.54 27.18 -11.98
N ALA A 28 10.53 26.30 -12.08
CA ALA A 28 10.35 24.87 -11.98
C ALA A 28 10.46 24.49 -10.49
N ALA A 29 9.31 24.41 -9.82
CA ALA A 29 9.13 23.60 -8.62
C ALA A 29 7.64 23.31 -8.41
N ASN A 30 7.30 22.04 -8.63
CA ASN A 30 6.02 21.37 -8.38
C ASN A 30 5.47 21.65 -6.96
N PRO A 31 4.14 21.50 -6.80
CA PRO A 31 3.73 20.28 -6.14
C PRO A 31 2.92 19.45 -7.12
N ALA A 32 3.36 18.23 -7.39
CA ALA A 32 2.39 17.18 -7.58
C ALA A 32 1.65 17.16 -6.23
N SER A 33 0.51 17.86 -6.14
CA SER A 33 -0.41 17.69 -5.03
C SER A 33 -0.59 16.19 -4.85
N ALA A 34 -0.48 15.68 -3.63
CA ALA A 34 -0.69 14.26 -3.37
C ALA A 34 -1.99 13.84 -4.09
N GLN A 35 -1.87 12.93 -5.06
CA GLN A 35 -3.04 12.50 -5.84
C GLN A 35 -4.08 11.82 -4.94
N VAL A 36 -3.68 11.41 -3.74
CA VAL A 36 -4.52 10.91 -2.65
C VAL A 36 -4.23 11.69 -1.38
N SER A 37 -5.26 12.21 -0.74
CA SER A 37 -5.23 12.74 0.63
C SER A 37 -6.04 11.83 1.55
N VAL A 38 -5.43 11.35 2.63
CA VAL A 38 -6.12 10.53 3.64
C VAL A 38 -6.44 11.41 4.85
N SER A 39 -7.73 11.53 5.16
CA SER A 39 -8.19 12.13 6.41
C SER A 39 -8.39 11.01 7.44
N VAL A 40 -7.89 11.21 8.67
CA VAL A 40 -7.93 10.18 9.72
C VAL A 40 -8.73 10.70 10.89
N ALA A 41 -9.83 10.00 11.20
CA ALA A 41 -10.63 10.18 12.38
C ALA A 41 -10.43 9.01 13.35
N PHE A 42 -10.66 9.24 14.63
CA PHE A 42 -10.57 8.21 15.66
C PHE A 42 -11.92 8.10 16.35
N ASP A 43 -12.47 6.90 16.43
CA ASP A 43 -13.73 6.67 17.11
C ASP A 43 -13.58 6.72 18.65
N ALA A 44 -14.68 6.49 19.36
CA ALA A 44 -14.71 6.52 20.82
C ALA A 44 -13.83 5.43 21.46
N SER A 45 -13.69 4.26 20.83
CA SER A 45 -12.87 3.15 21.35
C SER A 45 -11.38 3.51 21.37
N ALA A 46 -10.93 4.33 20.42
CA ALA A 46 -9.58 4.86 20.37
C ALA A 46 -9.29 5.96 21.41
N GLY A 47 -10.25 6.30 22.29
CA GLY A 47 -10.06 7.27 23.39
C GLY A 47 -8.90 6.93 24.34
N VAL A 48 -8.48 5.67 24.39
CA VAL A 48 -7.35 5.18 25.19
C VAL A 48 -5.97 5.54 24.60
N LEU A 49 -5.91 5.99 23.34
CA LEU A 49 -4.67 6.35 22.67
C LEU A 49 -4.22 7.76 23.05
N THR A 50 -2.93 7.90 23.31
CA THR A 50 -2.25 9.18 23.54
C THR A 50 -2.19 10.01 22.25
N ALA A 51 -1.89 11.32 22.39
CA ALA A 51 -1.72 12.21 21.24
C ALA A 51 -0.58 11.75 20.31
N THR A 52 0.53 11.23 20.86
CA THR A 52 1.65 10.71 20.08
C THR A 52 1.27 9.44 19.31
N GLU A 53 0.58 8.50 19.95
CA GLU A 53 0.09 7.29 19.27
C GLU A 53 -0.85 7.65 18.11
N ARG A 54 -1.78 8.58 18.33
CA ARG A 54 -2.67 9.08 17.28
C ARG A 54 -1.89 9.74 16.13
N SER A 55 -0.93 10.61 16.45
CA SER A 55 -0.09 11.25 15.45
C SER A 55 0.70 10.24 14.61
N ASN A 56 1.23 9.19 15.24
CA ASN A 56 1.99 8.15 14.55
C ASN A 56 1.09 7.32 13.62
N VAL A 57 -0.09 6.90 14.09
CA VAL A 57 -1.07 6.19 13.26
C VAL A 57 -1.51 7.05 12.07
N THR A 58 -1.82 8.32 12.31
CA THR A 58 -2.22 9.26 11.25
C THR A 58 -1.15 9.41 10.19
N SER A 59 0.11 9.68 10.57
CA SER A 59 1.18 9.91 9.60
C SER A 59 1.47 8.67 8.74
N HIS A 60 1.39 7.48 9.34
CA HIS A 60 1.64 6.23 8.63
C HIS A 60 0.47 5.84 7.72
N LEU A 61 -0.78 6.06 8.12
CA LEU A 61 -1.95 5.85 7.24
C LEU A 61 -1.94 6.79 6.04
N GLN A 62 -1.58 8.06 6.26
CA GLN A 62 -1.45 9.05 5.19
C GLN A 62 -0.38 8.63 4.19
N GLU A 63 0.77 8.18 4.68
CA GLU A 63 1.85 7.70 3.82
C GLU A 63 1.49 6.38 3.12
N ALA A 64 0.77 5.46 3.77
CA ALA A 64 0.30 4.23 3.15
C ALA A 64 -0.65 4.52 1.99
N GLY A 65 -1.64 5.39 2.21
CA GLY A 65 -2.53 5.85 1.14
C GLY A 65 -1.80 6.58 0.02
N ARG A 66 -0.79 7.40 0.34
CA ARG A 66 0.06 8.06 -0.66
C ARG A 66 0.86 7.05 -1.50
N ARG A 67 1.41 5.99 -0.89
CA ARG A 67 2.19 4.96 -1.58
C ARG A 67 1.34 4.12 -2.51
N TRP A 68 0.21 3.62 -2.04
CA TRP A 68 -0.77 2.95 -2.92
C TRP A 68 -1.26 3.89 -4.01
N GLY A 69 -1.56 5.15 -3.67
CA GLY A 69 -1.93 6.20 -4.62
C GLY A 69 -0.88 6.47 -5.71
N SER A 70 0.41 6.23 -5.42
CA SER A 70 1.50 6.46 -6.37
C SER A 70 1.64 5.36 -7.44
N VAL A 71 1.02 4.20 -7.23
CA VAL A 71 1.08 3.05 -8.16
C VAL A 71 -0.21 2.83 -8.94
N VAL A 72 -1.20 3.70 -8.76
CA VAL A 72 -2.48 3.68 -9.50
C VAL A 72 -2.57 4.90 -10.43
N ALA A 73 -3.25 4.75 -11.57
CA ALA A 73 -3.43 5.85 -12.53
C ALA A 73 -4.65 6.71 -12.21
N LEU A 74 -4.52 7.61 -11.23
CA LEU A 74 -5.59 8.53 -10.85
C LEU A 74 -5.75 9.65 -11.89
N SER A 75 -7.01 9.96 -12.23
CA SER A 75 -7.35 11.04 -13.17
C SER A 75 -7.35 12.43 -12.51
N GLY A 76 -7.24 12.50 -11.19
CA GLY A 76 -7.17 13.72 -10.40
C GLY A 76 -7.02 13.42 -8.91
N PRO A 77 -6.99 14.46 -8.05
CA PRO A 77 -6.94 14.30 -6.61
C PRO A 77 -8.11 13.47 -6.06
N ARG A 78 -7.86 12.73 -4.98
CA ARG A 78 -8.81 11.91 -4.24
C ARG A 78 -8.70 12.17 -2.74
N SER A 79 -9.83 12.24 -2.06
CA SER A 79 -9.90 12.14 -0.59
C SER A 79 -10.22 10.70 -0.21
N VAL A 80 -9.84 10.31 1.01
CA VAL A 80 -10.32 9.08 1.66
C VAL A 80 -10.42 9.38 3.14
N GLU A 81 -11.59 9.14 3.70
CA GLU A 81 -11.91 9.22 5.11
C GLU A 81 -11.70 7.87 5.79
N VAL A 82 -10.66 7.78 6.63
CA VAL A 82 -10.36 6.57 7.41
C VAL A 82 -10.76 6.80 8.87
N THR A 83 -11.62 5.92 9.39
CA THR A 83 -11.89 5.84 10.83
C THR A 83 -10.99 4.80 11.50
N VAL A 84 -10.36 5.17 12.60
CA VAL A 84 -9.49 4.31 13.40
C VAL A 84 -10.17 3.94 14.72
N SER A 85 -10.16 2.65 15.03
CA SER A 85 -10.72 2.10 16.25
C SER A 85 -9.71 1.20 16.99
N VAL A 86 -9.98 0.92 18.25
CA VAL A 86 -9.25 -0.03 19.08
C VAL A 86 -10.20 -1.18 19.44
N GLY A 87 -9.83 -2.40 19.03
CA GLY A 87 -10.65 -3.59 19.17
C GLY A 87 -9.99 -4.71 19.97
N ALA A 88 -10.79 -5.73 20.29
CA ALA A 88 -10.31 -6.98 20.88
C ALA A 88 -9.78 -7.93 19.80
N ILE A 89 -8.77 -7.48 19.04
CA ILE A 89 -8.07 -8.27 18.03
C ILE A 89 -6.59 -8.40 18.39
N ALA A 90 -5.94 -9.46 17.91
CA ALA A 90 -4.53 -9.69 18.19
C ALA A 90 -3.60 -8.76 17.40
N THR A 91 -4.03 -8.28 16.23
CA THR A 91 -3.19 -7.56 15.27
C THR A 91 -3.82 -6.23 14.86
N ALA A 92 -3.72 -5.85 13.58
CA ALA A 92 -4.54 -4.83 12.96
C ALA A 92 -5.49 -5.47 11.93
N SER A 93 -6.48 -4.71 11.47
CA SER A 93 -7.38 -5.08 10.38
C SER A 93 -7.87 -3.82 9.65
N GLY A 94 -7.82 -3.82 8.33
CA GLY A 94 -8.29 -2.76 7.45
C GLY A 94 -9.33 -3.26 6.45
N ALA A 95 -10.31 -2.42 6.13
CA ALA A 95 -11.27 -2.68 5.05
C ALA A 95 -11.93 -1.38 4.57
N SER A 96 -12.42 -1.37 3.33
CA SER A 96 -13.43 -0.40 2.93
C SER A 96 -14.73 -0.66 3.70
N LEU A 97 -15.43 0.40 4.10
CA LEU A 97 -16.71 0.33 4.83
C LEU A 97 -17.92 0.17 3.90
N THR A 98 -17.72 0.31 2.60
CA THR A 98 -18.72 0.05 1.57
C THR A 98 -18.11 -0.71 0.39
N SER A 99 -18.97 -1.17 -0.51
CA SER A 99 -18.61 -1.75 -1.79
C SER A 99 -19.46 -1.11 -2.88
N SER A 100 -18.94 -1.03 -4.10
CA SER A 100 -19.66 -0.47 -5.25
C SER A 100 -19.92 -1.53 -6.30
N PHE A 101 -21.16 -1.61 -6.77
CA PHE A 101 -21.53 -2.46 -7.89
C PHE A 101 -20.91 -1.94 -9.18
N ILE A 102 -20.28 -2.82 -9.93
CA ILE A 102 -19.58 -2.46 -11.18
C ILE A 102 -20.16 -3.13 -12.42
N GLY A 103 -21.03 -4.12 -12.26
CA GLY A 103 -21.67 -4.84 -13.36
C GLY A 103 -21.90 -6.31 -13.03
N SER A 104 -22.55 -7.03 -13.95
CA SER A 104 -22.75 -8.47 -13.83
C SER A 104 -21.82 -9.20 -14.80
N ILE A 105 -21.03 -10.15 -14.29
CA ILE A 105 -20.07 -10.94 -15.06
C ILE A 105 -20.42 -12.41 -14.87
N GLY A 106 -20.61 -13.14 -15.97
CA GLY A 106 -20.95 -14.57 -15.90
C GLY A 106 -22.24 -14.84 -15.13
N GLY A 107 -23.19 -13.90 -15.16
CA GLY A 107 -24.47 -13.99 -14.43
C GLY A 107 -24.38 -13.70 -12.92
N ARG A 108 -23.26 -13.16 -12.43
CA ARG A 108 -23.09 -12.75 -11.03
C ARG A 108 -22.80 -11.27 -10.90
N ASP A 109 -23.42 -10.65 -9.91
CA ASP A 109 -23.16 -9.26 -9.57
C ASP A 109 -21.74 -9.10 -9.02
N THR A 110 -21.00 -8.18 -9.61
CA THR A 110 -19.59 -7.95 -9.29
C THR A 110 -19.45 -6.62 -8.56
N PHE A 111 -18.71 -6.65 -7.46
CA PHE A 111 -18.47 -5.50 -6.61
C PHE A 111 -16.98 -5.20 -6.46
N GLU A 112 -16.63 -3.92 -6.37
CA GLU A 112 -15.30 -3.46 -5.97
C GLU A 112 -15.36 -2.82 -4.57
N GLN A 113 -14.20 -2.65 -3.93
CA GLN A 113 -14.10 -1.95 -2.65
C GLN A 113 -14.48 -0.48 -2.79
N GLY A 114 -15.15 0.12 -1.79
CA GLY A 114 -15.65 1.49 -1.83
C GLY A 114 -14.58 2.54 -2.12
N VAL A 115 -13.46 2.50 -1.38
CA VAL A 115 -12.32 3.42 -1.62
C VAL A 115 -11.77 3.27 -3.02
N ALA A 116 -11.75 2.04 -3.53
CA ALA A 116 -11.30 1.74 -4.87
C ALA A 116 -12.26 2.37 -5.91
N ALA A 117 -13.57 2.24 -5.73
CA ALA A 117 -14.57 2.91 -6.57
C ALA A 117 -14.41 4.44 -6.56
N GLU A 118 -14.18 5.03 -5.39
CA GLU A 118 -13.92 6.46 -5.24
C GLU A 118 -12.64 6.88 -5.97
N TRP A 119 -11.56 6.12 -5.85
CA TRP A 119 -10.31 6.41 -6.56
C TRP A 119 -10.48 6.36 -8.07
N ARG A 120 -11.21 5.36 -8.57
CA ARG A 120 -11.48 5.17 -10.00
C ARG A 120 -12.37 6.27 -10.56
N THR A 121 -13.45 6.62 -9.87
CA THR A 121 -14.51 7.49 -10.40
C THR A 121 -14.42 8.95 -9.96
N GLY A 122 -13.78 9.21 -8.81
CA GLY A 122 -13.82 10.49 -8.11
C GLY A 122 -15.15 10.78 -7.42
N ILE A 123 -16.02 9.77 -7.29
CA ILE A 123 -17.32 9.88 -6.62
C ILE A 123 -17.25 9.04 -5.34
N ASP A 124 -17.49 9.70 -4.20
CA ASP A 124 -17.64 9.08 -2.90
C ASP A 124 -18.94 8.23 -2.86
N PRO A 125 -18.83 6.90 -2.67
CA PRO A 125 -19.97 5.99 -2.70
C PRO A 125 -20.82 5.98 -1.42
N ASN A 126 -20.34 6.55 -0.31
CA ASN A 126 -21.03 6.58 0.99
C ASN A 126 -21.35 7.99 1.51
N GLY A 127 -21.02 9.03 0.74
CA GLY A 127 -21.14 10.41 1.18
C GLY A 127 -20.30 10.65 2.43
N ALA A 128 -20.71 11.59 3.29
CA ALA A 128 -19.94 12.04 4.45
C ALA A 128 -19.61 10.99 5.54
N ALA A 129 -19.99 9.72 5.38
CA ALA A 129 -19.49 8.64 6.23
C ALA A 129 -17.99 8.37 5.95
N ALA A 130 -17.32 7.62 6.82
CA ALA A 130 -15.96 7.20 6.54
C ALA A 130 -15.95 6.12 5.44
N ASP A 131 -14.98 6.17 4.53
CA ASP A 131 -14.85 5.23 3.41
C ASP A 131 -14.17 3.94 3.84
N ALA A 132 -13.30 4.01 4.84
CA ALA A 132 -12.53 2.88 5.33
C ALA A 132 -12.41 2.85 6.85
N GLY A 133 -12.23 1.65 7.39
CA GLY A 133 -12.01 1.40 8.81
C GLY A 133 -10.68 0.67 9.02
N VAL A 134 -9.93 1.11 10.04
CA VAL A 134 -8.74 0.41 10.53
C VAL A 134 -8.87 0.18 12.03
N THR A 135 -8.87 -1.09 12.42
CA THR A 135 -8.94 -1.50 13.82
C THR A 135 -7.57 -1.98 14.28
N PHE A 136 -7.14 -1.57 15.48
CA PHE A 136 -5.94 -2.09 16.12
C PHE A 136 -6.26 -2.84 17.42
N GLY A 137 -5.55 -3.94 17.65
CA GLY A 137 -5.35 -4.49 18.98
C GLY A 137 -4.48 -3.55 19.81
N LEU A 138 -4.94 -3.17 21.01
CA LEU A 138 -4.21 -2.18 21.83
C LEU A 138 -2.81 -2.66 22.23
N ALA A 139 -2.67 -3.94 22.59
CA ALA A 139 -1.40 -4.52 22.97
C ALA A 139 -0.43 -4.56 21.77
N TYR A 140 -0.94 -4.94 20.60
CA TYR A 140 -0.17 -4.97 19.36
C TYR A 140 0.39 -3.60 18.99
N LEU A 141 -0.46 -2.56 19.00
CA LEU A 141 -0.06 -1.19 18.70
C LEU A 141 1.05 -0.68 19.63
N ARG A 142 1.00 -1.04 20.92
CA ARG A 142 1.94 -0.52 21.94
C ARG A 142 3.22 -1.33 22.09
N ASN A 143 3.10 -2.65 21.98
CA ASN A 143 4.16 -3.57 22.40
C ASN A 143 4.87 -4.22 21.22
N GLU A 144 4.22 -4.31 20.06
CA GLU A 144 4.76 -4.98 18.88
C GLU A 144 5.17 -4.00 17.79
N LEU A 145 4.35 -2.98 17.52
CA LEU A 145 4.61 -2.03 16.43
C LEU A 145 5.73 -1.04 16.77
N TRP A 146 6.63 -0.84 15.82
CA TRP A 146 7.56 0.29 15.79
C TRP A 146 7.13 1.28 14.71
N PHE A 147 6.86 2.51 15.14
CA PHE A 147 6.52 3.62 14.26
C PHE A 147 7.80 4.34 13.83
N ASP A 148 8.02 4.39 12.52
CA ASP A 148 9.14 5.08 11.91
C ASP A 148 9.02 6.59 12.17
N PRO A 149 10.05 7.27 12.69
CA PRO A 149 10.05 8.73 12.81
C PRO A 149 9.84 9.45 11.47
N ASP A 150 10.21 8.81 10.35
CA ASP A 150 9.97 9.30 9.00
C ASP A 150 9.38 8.19 8.12
N PRO A 151 8.04 7.98 8.17
CA PRO A 151 7.38 6.93 7.39
C PRO A 151 7.48 7.17 5.87
N HIS A 152 7.80 8.40 5.44
CA HIS A 152 7.98 8.74 4.04
C HIS A 152 9.32 8.21 3.53
N ALA A 153 10.42 8.58 4.20
CA ALA A 153 11.77 8.20 3.79
C ALA A 153 12.09 6.73 4.07
N ARG A 154 11.55 6.15 5.14
CA ARG A 154 11.77 4.73 5.53
C ARG A 154 13.24 4.34 5.64
N THR A 155 14.09 5.23 6.17
CA THR A 155 15.55 5.02 6.22
C THR A 155 16.07 4.50 7.56
N ALA A 156 15.36 4.73 8.67
CA ALA A 156 15.79 4.26 9.99
C ALA A 156 15.77 2.71 10.08
N PRO A 157 16.71 2.03 10.74
CA PRO A 157 16.61 0.59 10.90
C PRO A 157 15.42 0.23 11.80
N VAL A 158 14.60 -0.74 11.38
CA VAL A 158 13.53 -1.30 12.24
C VAL A 158 14.19 -2.08 13.38
N PRO A 159 13.81 -1.85 14.65
CA PRO A 159 14.32 -2.63 15.76
C PRO A 159 14.04 -4.13 15.59
N LEU A 160 15.00 -4.97 15.97
CA LEU A 160 14.91 -6.43 15.77
C LEU A 160 13.82 -7.09 16.62
N ASP A 161 13.34 -6.41 17.65
CA ASP A 161 12.29 -6.85 18.57
C ASP A 161 10.93 -6.18 18.29
N ARG A 162 10.76 -5.57 17.12
CA ARG A 162 9.54 -4.88 16.72
C ARG A 162 9.15 -5.17 15.28
N THR A 163 7.86 -5.12 15.02
CA THR A 163 7.28 -5.15 13.67
C THR A 163 7.18 -3.73 13.12
N ASP A 164 7.55 -3.53 11.86
CA ASP A 164 7.47 -2.21 11.21
C ASP A 164 6.01 -1.78 11.00
N ALA A 165 5.57 -0.74 11.72
CA ALA A 165 4.18 -0.27 11.70
C ALA A 165 3.73 0.19 10.32
N MET A 166 4.66 0.74 9.53
CA MET A 166 4.36 1.22 8.19
C MET A 166 4.18 0.06 7.20
N SER A 167 4.87 -1.07 7.39
CA SER A 167 4.60 -2.30 6.64
C SER A 167 3.20 -2.84 6.93
N VAL A 168 2.81 -2.85 8.21
CA VAL A 168 1.46 -3.25 8.63
C VAL A 168 0.41 -2.31 8.06
N LEU A 169 0.63 -1.00 8.09
CA LEU A 169 -0.34 -0.05 7.55
C LEU A 169 -0.41 -0.06 6.03
N LEU A 170 0.66 -0.39 5.31
CA LEU A 170 0.60 -0.70 3.88
C LEU A 170 -0.26 -1.94 3.62
N HIS A 171 -0.13 -2.95 4.45
CA HIS A 171 -0.91 -4.19 4.39
C HIS A 171 -2.41 -3.91 4.58
N GLU A 172 -2.77 -3.22 5.67
CA GLU A 172 -4.17 -2.88 5.92
C GLU A 172 -4.78 -1.99 4.82
N PHE A 173 -3.97 -1.09 4.23
CA PHE A 173 -4.43 -0.29 3.09
C PHE A 173 -4.60 -1.13 1.81
N GLY A 174 -3.85 -2.22 1.64
CA GLY A 174 -4.07 -3.20 0.58
C GLY A 174 -5.45 -3.86 0.70
N HIS A 175 -5.88 -4.20 1.92
CA HIS A 175 -7.24 -4.69 2.18
C HIS A 175 -8.32 -3.63 1.90
N ILE A 176 -8.06 -2.36 2.23
CA ILE A 176 -8.97 -1.26 1.90
C ILE A 176 -9.24 -1.18 0.40
N LEU A 177 -8.23 -1.48 -0.44
CA LEU A 177 -8.31 -1.29 -1.88
C LEU A 177 -8.73 -2.54 -2.67
N ALA A 178 -8.12 -3.69 -2.41
CA ALA A 178 -8.17 -4.83 -3.34
C ALA A 178 -8.31 -6.19 -2.66
N TYR A 179 -7.64 -6.40 -1.54
CA TYR A 179 -7.47 -7.72 -0.91
C TYR A 179 -8.65 -8.06 0.01
N ASN A 180 -9.87 -7.99 -0.49
CA ASN A 180 -11.08 -8.31 0.28
C ASN A 180 -12.18 -8.86 -0.63
N GLY A 181 -12.94 -9.81 -0.09
CA GLY A 181 -14.03 -10.45 -0.81
C GLY A 181 -15.07 -11.08 0.10
N PHE A 182 -16.01 -11.77 -0.53
CA PHE A 182 -17.17 -12.41 0.09
C PHE A 182 -17.09 -13.94 0.06
N ALA A 183 -16.02 -14.50 -0.53
CA ALA A 183 -15.83 -15.94 -0.56
C ALA A 183 -15.74 -16.55 0.84
N ASP A 184 -16.23 -17.79 0.97
CA ASP A 184 -16.08 -18.55 2.21
C ASP A 184 -14.59 -18.71 2.54
N VAL A 185 -14.21 -18.24 3.72
CA VAL A 185 -12.80 -18.16 4.14
C VAL A 185 -12.10 -19.52 4.21
N ASN A 186 -12.86 -20.61 4.32
CA ASN A 186 -12.29 -21.94 4.35
C ASN A 186 -12.17 -22.48 2.94
N THR A 187 -13.23 -22.43 2.13
CA THR A 187 -13.26 -23.13 0.83
C THR A 187 -12.84 -22.26 -0.36
N GLY A 188 -12.74 -20.94 -0.18
CA GLY A 188 -12.56 -19.98 -1.27
C GLY A 188 -13.77 -19.88 -2.21
N GLN A 189 -14.93 -20.39 -1.81
CA GLN A 189 -16.11 -20.43 -2.67
C GLN A 189 -16.88 -19.10 -2.57
N PRO A 190 -16.96 -18.30 -3.64
CA PRO A 190 -17.79 -17.10 -3.63
C PRO A 190 -19.28 -17.44 -3.61
N PRO A 191 -20.13 -16.53 -3.08
CA PRO A 191 -21.58 -16.63 -3.17
C PRO A 191 -22.07 -16.89 -4.62
N PRO A 192 -23.21 -17.57 -4.80
CA PRO A 192 -23.64 -18.02 -6.11
C PRO A 192 -24.12 -16.89 -7.03
N THR A 193 -24.60 -15.78 -6.46
CA THR A 193 -25.21 -14.67 -7.21
C THR A 193 -24.36 -13.40 -7.26
N PHE A 194 -23.33 -13.30 -6.42
CA PHE A 194 -22.44 -12.13 -6.40
C PHE A 194 -21.04 -12.50 -5.92
N TRP A 195 -20.06 -11.64 -6.23
CA TRP A 195 -18.67 -11.75 -5.78
C TRP A 195 -18.01 -10.37 -5.76
N SER A 196 -16.84 -10.25 -5.13
CA SER A 196 -15.94 -9.12 -5.36
C SER A 196 -15.07 -9.36 -6.61
N ILE A 197 -14.36 -8.34 -7.10
CA ILE A 197 -13.37 -8.55 -8.17
C ILE A 197 -12.24 -9.48 -7.69
N TRP A 198 -11.87 -9.43 -6.40
CA TRP A 198 -10.91 -10.34 -5.80
C TRP A 198 -11.39 -11.79 -5.82
N ASP A 199 -12.62 -12.03 -5.37
CA ASP A 199 -13.26 -13.36 -5.38
C ASP A 199 -13.36 -13.97 -6.78
N ARG A 200 -13.60 -13.14 -7.82
CA ARG A 200 -13.73 -13.58 -9.22
C ARG A 200 -12.49 -14.36 -9.67
N TRP A 201 -11.32 -14.01 -9.14
CA TRP A 201 -10.06 -14.64 -9.50
C TRP A 201 -9.70 -15.81 -8.58
N MET A 202 -10.55 -16.19 -7.62
CA MET A 202 -10.28 -17.36 -6.80
C MET A 202 -10.61 -18.66 -7.53
N ILE A 203 -9.73 -19.64 -7.39
CA ILE A 203 -10.00 -21.05 -7.68
C ILE A 203 -10.26 -21.72 -6.32
N PRO A 204 -11.52 -22.06 -6.00
CA PRO A 204 -11.88 -22.71 -4.74
C PRO A 204 -11.12 -24.02 -4.53
N GLY A 205 -10.68 -24.28 -3.31
CA GLY A 205 -9.84 -25.43 -3.01
C GLY A 205 -9.23 -25.40 -1.60
N GLN A 206 -8.31 -26.32 -1.36
CA GLN A 206 -7.49 -26.39 -0.15
C GLN A 206 -6.03 -26.67 -0.57
N PRO A 207 -5.20 -25.64 -0.81
CA PRO A 207 -5.49 -24.21 -0.66
C PRO A 207 -6.35 -23.64 -1.80
N THR A 208 -7.02 -22.52 -1.53
CA THR A 208 -7.56 -21.66 -2.58
C THR A 208 -6.40 -21.01 -3.34
N LEU A 209 -6.50 -20.91 -4.67
CA LEU A 209 -5.52 -20.23 -5.50
C LEU A 209 -6.08 -18.93 -6.04
N PHE A 210 -5.23 -17.95 -6.32
CA PHE A 210 -5.59 -16.73 -7.02
C PHE A 210 -5.11 -16.80 -8.48
N SER A 211 -6.03 -16.77 -9.44
CA SER A 211 -5.80 -16.95 -10.87
C SER A 211 -5.94 -15.67 -11.69
N GLY A 212 -5.68 -14.51 -11.08
CA GLY A 212 -5.57 -13.25 -11.80
C GLY A 212 -4.47 -13.33 -12.86
N PRO A 213 -4.73 -13.01 -14.15
CA PRO A 213 -3.75 -13.19 -15.22
C PRO A 213 -2.44 -12.45 -15.01
N ALA A 214 -2.47 -11.21 -14.51
CA ALA A 214 -1.28 -10.44 -14.21
C ALA A 214 -0.52 -11.06 -13.02
N SER A 215 -1.25 -11.49 -11.98
CA SER A 215 -0.66 -12.12 -10.79
C SER A 215 0.01 -13.45 -11.14
N VAL A 216 -0.63 -14.27 -11.98
CA VAL A 216 -0.08 -15.51 -12.52
C VAL A 216 1.18 -15.22 -13.35
N ALA A 217 1.16 -14.18 -14.17
CA ALA A 217 2.33 -13.79 -14.97
C ALA A 217 3.49 -13.28 -14.10
N ALA A 218 3.19 -12.49 -13.06
CA ALA A 218 4.18 -11.93 -12.14
C ALA A 218 4.80 -13.00 -11.23
N TRP A 219 3.99 -13.97 -10.79
CA TRP A 219 4.43 -15.03 -9.88
C TRP A 219 4.98 -16.28 -10.60
N GLY A 220 4.55 -16.51 -11.84
CA GLY A 220 4.88 -17.70 -12.65
C GLY A 220 3.87 -18.85 -12.53
N ALA A 221 2.95 -18.77 -11.58
CA ALA A 221 1.81 -19.67 -11.39
C ALA A 221 0.71 -18.95 -10.58
N ALA A 222 -0.48 -19.53 -10.44
CA ALA A 222 -1.50 -19.01 -9.53
C ALA A 222 -0.99 -19.08 -8.08
N PRO A 223 -0.74 -17.95 -7.38
CA PRO A 223 -0.29 -17.97 -6.01
C PRO A 223 -1.33 -18.59 -5.07
N GLU A 224 -0.85 -19.29 -4.05
CA GLU A 224 -1.69 -19.85 -3.00
C GLU A 224 -2.16 -18.75 -2.04
N LEU A 225 -3.40 -18.86 -1.57
CA LEU A 225 -3.95 -18.02 -0.51
C LEU A 225 -3.80 -18.73 0.85
N THR A 226 -3.75 -17.95 1.93
CA THR A 226 -3.67 -18.48 3.29
C THR A 226 -4.94 -19.25 3.65
N VAL A 227 -4.80 -20.50 4.08
CA VAL A 227 -5.92 -21.35 4.50
C VAL A 227 -6.57 -20.76 5.75
N GLY A 228 -7.89 -20.53 5.69
CA GLY A 228 -8.62 -19.88 6.78
C GLY A 228 -8.38 -18.37 6.87
N ASN A 229 -7.64 -17.78 5.90
CA ASN A 229 -7.44 -16.35 5.78
C ASN A 229 -7.21 -15.93 4.30
N ILE A 230 -8.16 -16.28 3.43
CA ILE A 230 -8.01 -16.22 1.96
C ILE A 230 -7.84 -14.83 1.34
N ASN A 231 -7.86 -13.76 2.16
CA ASN A 231 -7.55 -12.41 1.70
C ASN A 231 -6.04 -12.13 1.71
N HIS A 232 -5.23 -13.15 1.95
CA HIS A 232 -3.79 -13.04 2.12
C HIS A 232 -3.03 -14.12 1.36
N TRP A 233 -1.74 -13.86 1.12
CA TRP A 233 -0.84 -14.77 0.45
C TRP A 233 -0.29 -15.86 1.34
N GLY A 234 -0.22 -17.05 0.73
CA GLY A 234 0.67 -18.12 1.12
C GLY A 234 0.26 -18.83 2.39
N ASN A 235 0.78 -20.04 2.52
CA ASN A 235 0.85 -20.75 3.77
C ASN A 235 2.34 -20.87 4.12
N PRO A 236 2.71 -20.98 5.40
CA PRO A 236 4.08 -21.33 5.74
C PRO A 236 4.41 -22.63 5.00
N GLY A 237 5.34 -22.53 4.05
CA GLY A 237 5.79 -23.68 3.29
C GLY A 237 6.31 -24.74 4.27
N PRO A 238 6.08 -26.02 3.99
CA PRO A 238 6.51 -27.04 4.91
C PRO A 238 8.03 -27.07 5.10
N GLY A 239 8.48 -27.15 6.35
CA GLY A 239 9.88 -26.96 6.75
C GLY A 239 10.26 -25.52 7.08
N MET A 240 9.37 -24.55 6.85
CA MET A 240 9.42 -23.25 7.51
C MET A 240 8.85 -23.45 8.92
N ASP A 241 9.67 -23.94 9.84
CA ASP A 241 9.50 -23.44 11.19
C ASP A 241 9.57 -21.92 11.02
N VAL A 242 8.47 -21.21 11.32
CA VAL A 242 8.59 -19.79 11.71
C VAL A 242 9.34 -19.89 13.02
N VAL A 243 10.66 -20.06 12.92
CA VAL A 243 11.49 -20.28 14.07
C VAL A 243 11.26 -19.01 14.87
N LEU A 244 10.78 -19.15 16.11
CA LEU A 244 11.07 -18.18 17.15
C LEU A 244 12.59 -18.26 17.39
N ALA A 245 13.38 -17.98 16.34
CA ALA A 245 14.81 -18.21 16.31
C ALA A 245 15.43 -17.33 17.37
N GLU A 246 16.42 -17.91 18.04
CA GLU A 246 17.22 -17.23 19.04
C GLU A 246 17.59 -15.82 18.58
N PRO A 247 17.59 -14.84 19.50
CA PRO A 247 17.77 -13.44 19.16
C PRO A 247 19.04 -13.28 18.32
N CYS A 248 18.88 -12.74 17.11
CA CYS A 248 20.00 -12.34 16.29
C CYS A 248 20.89 -11.41 17.12
N ILE A 249 22.09 -11.88 17.46
CA ILE A 249 23.10 -11.06 18.09
C ILE A 249 23.38 -9.89 17.15
N GLU A 250 23.40 -8.70 17.72
CA GLU A 250 23.57 -7.39 17.08
C GLU A 250 24.74 -7.41 16.07
N MET A 251 24.43 -7.57 14.78
CA MET A 251 25.40 -7.39 13.70
C MET A 251 25.11 -6.08 12.98
N THR A 252 26.17 -5.30 12.77
CA THR A 252 26.14 -4.00 12.08
C THR A 252 25.34 -4.07 10.77
N PRO A 253 24.43 -3.11 10.47
CA PRO A 253 23.70 -3.10 9.21
C PRO A 253 24.64 -3.13 8.01
N LEU A 254 24.38 -4.03 7.05
CA LEU A 254 25.09 -4.05 5.77
C LEU A 254 24.40 -3.08 4.81
N TRP A 255 25.18 -2.16 4.27
CA TRP A 255 24.74 -1.15 3.30
C TRP A 255 25.21 -1.55 1.90
N ARG A 256 24.35 -1.45 0.90
CA ARG A 256 24.71 -1.52 -0.52
C ARG A 256 24.13 -0.30 -1.22
N GLU A 257 25.00 0.50 -1.84
CA GLU A 257 24.60 1.68 -2.63
C GLU A 257 23.74 2.69 -1.83
N GLY A 258 24.00 2.81 -0.52
CA GLY A 258 23.25 3.72 0.35
C GLY A 258 21.87 3.20 0.79
N VAL A 259 21.51 1.97 0.38
CA VAL A 259 20.29 1.28 0.81
C VAL A 259 20.68 0.17 1.80
N PRO A 260 20.01 0.07 2.97
CA PRO A 260 20.23 -1.09 3.84
C PRO A 260 19.79 -2.35 3.10
N ILE A 261 20.67 -3.35 3.03
CA ILE A 261 20.30 -4.64 2.44
C ILE A 261 19.35 -5.32 3.44
N PRO A 262 18.12 -5.72 3.04
CA PRO A 262 17.26 -6.53 3.89
C PRO A 262 18.01 -7.79 4.33
N ARG A 263 18.04 -8.06 5.65
CA ARG A 263 18.74 -9.22 6.19
C ARG A 263 18.12 -10.52 5.65
N GLN A 264 18.97 -11.53 5.43
CA GLN A 264 18.59 -12.92 5.18
C GLN A 264 18.74 -13.79 6.45
N CYS A 265 18.41 -13.25 7.62
CA CYS A 265 18.35 -14.03 8.85
C CYS A 265 16.89 -14.24 9.22
N PRO A 266 16.49 -15.41 9.75
CA PRO A 266 15.15 -15.60 10.28
C PRO A 266 14.99 -14.69 11.49
N ALA A 267 14.35 -13.54 11.31
CA ALA A 267 13.92 -12.72 12.44
C ALA A 267 12.74 -13.42 13.13
N PRO A 268 12.63 -13.30 14.46
CA PRO A 268 11.48 -13.87 15.15
C PRO A 268 10.20 -13.27 14.57
N GLY A 269 9.21 -14.14 14.36
CA GLY A 269 7.87 -13.68 13.99
C GLY A 269 7.31 -12.70 15.03
N SER A 270 6.35 -11.88 14.59
CA SER A 270 5.50 -11.09 15.47
C SER A 270 4.98 -11.95 16.65
N ILE A 271 4.84 -11.34 17.85
CA ILE A 271 4.46 -12.04 19.11
C ILE A 271 3.17 -12.87 18.99
N ASP A 272 2.29 -12.47 18.07
CA ASP A 272 0.97 -13.06 17.89
C ASP A 272 0.82 -13.81 16.55
N ALA A 273 1.93 -14.15 15.88
CA ALA A 273 1.88 -15.02 14.70
C ALA A 273 1.25 -16.37 15.09
N PRO A 274 0.16 -16.81 14.43
CA PRO A 274 -0.49 -18.07 14.77
C PRO A 274 0.47 -19.25 14.60
N ALA A 275 0.35 -20.27 15.45
CA ALA A 275 1.13 -21.49 15.33
C ALA A 275 0.81 -22.21 14.00
N SER A 276 1.81 -22.29 13.11
CA SER A 276 1.74 -23.04 11.86
C SER A 276 1.48 -24.53 12.11
N ARG A 277 0.51 -25.14 11.38
CA ARG A 277 0.30 -26.60 11.38
C ARG A 277 1.25 -27.28 10.37
N GLN A 278 1.84 -28.39 10.82
CA GLN A 278 2.90 -29.20 10.19
C GLN A 278 2.59 -29.79 8.79
N GLY A 279 3.64 -29.94 7.94
CA GLY A 279 3.78 -31.07 7.00
C GLY A 279 4.56 -30.91 5.66
N ASP A 280 5.86 -31.28 5.64
CA ASP A 280 6.68 -31.91 4.55
C ASP A 280 7.43 -31.14 3.39
N PRO A 281 8.78 -31.20 3.24
CA PRO A 281 9.64 -30.10 2.78
C PRO A 281 10.20 -30.18 1.33
N ILE A 282 9.37 -30.20 0.28
CA ILE A 282 9.91 -30.13 -1.10
C ILE A 282 9.03 -29.26 -2.02
N ARG A 283 9.33 -27.95 -2.06
CA ARG A 283 9.24 -27.07 -3.26
C ARG A 283 9.66 -25.61 -2.98
N ALA A 284 10.81 -25.44 -2.35
CA ALA A 284 11.73 -24.40 -2.81
C ALA A 284 12.50 -24.97 -4.00
N ILE A 285 13.07 -24.15 -4.87
CA ILE A 285 13.81 -24.51 -6.10
C ILE A 285 12.93 -24.55 -7.36
N SER A 286 12.50 -23.38 -7.83
CA SER A 286 13.20 -22.69 -8.92
C SER A 286 12.37 -21.49 -9.39
N THR A 287 12.96 -20.28 -9.33
CA THR A 287 12.59 -19.00 -10.02
C THR A 287 11.87 -17.83 -9.30
N GLY A 288 11.50 -17.86 -8.03
CA GLY A 288 10.83 -16.70 -7.40
C GLY A 288 10.83 -16.76 -5.87
N GLY A 289 10.66 -15.63 -5.18
CA GLY A 289 10.68 -15.53 -3.71
C GLY A 289 9.59 -16.36 -3.01
N ASN A 290 9.53 -16.34 -1.67
CA ASN A 290 8.47 -17.01 -0.92
C ASN A 290 7.26 -16.06 -0.77
N LEU A 291 6.02 -16.60 -0.81
CA LEU A 291 4.80 -15.82 -0.56
C LEU A 291 4.76 -15.22 0.84
N ILE A 292 5.46 -15.83 1.81
CA ILE A 292 5.58 -15.30 3.18
C ILE A 292 6.37 -13.98 3.24
N ASP A 293 7.20 -13.70 2.24
CA ASP A 293 7.98 -12.47 2.17
C ASP A 293 7.20 -11.33 1.48
N GLN A 294 5.98 -11.61 1.00
CA GLN A 294 5.14 -10.61 0.35
C GLN A 294 4.42 -9.74 1.39
N LEU A 295 4.14 -8.50 1.01
CA LEU A 295 3.43 -7.54 1.87
C LEU A 295 2.11 -8.12 2.37
N MET A 296 1.31 -8.70 1.49
CA MET A 296 -0.03 -9.22 1.82
C MET A 296 -0.04 -10.66 2.32
N ASN A 297 1.05 -11.16 2.91
CA ASN A 297 1.07 -12.51 3.46
C ASN A 297 0.19 -12.64 4.72
N GLY A 298 -0.43 -13.80 4.91
CA GLY A 298 -1.42 -14.03 5.99
C GLY A 298 -0.87 -14.74 7.20
N VAL A 299 0.45 -14.88 7.28
CA VAL A 299 1.12 -15.76 8.23
C VAL A 299 1.82 -14.95 9.30
N VAL A 300 2.73 -14.05 8.87
CA VAL A 300 3.59 -13.32 9.80
C VAL A 300 4.26 -12.11 9.13
N PHE A 301 4.37 -11.02 9.90
CA PHE A 301 5.41 -10.03 9.67
C PHE A 301 6.63 -10.38 10.51
N TYR A 302 7.76 -10.60 9.83
CA TYR A 302 9.06 -10.72 10.51
C TYR A 302 9.44 -9.39 11.16
N ARG A 303 9.85 -9.45 12.44
CA ARG A 303 10.38 -8.28 13.17
C ARG A 303 11.69 -7.80 12.55
N GLY A 304 12.01 -6.52 12.71
CA GLY A 304 13.21 -5.94 12.12
C GLY A 304 13.22 -5.90 10.59
N THR A 305 12.11 -6.28 9.93
CA THR A 305 11.99 -6.34 8.47
C THR A 305 11.04 -5.27 7.97
N ARG A 306 11.39 -4.63 6.86
CA ARG A 306 10.52 -3.73 6.11
C ARG A 306 9.93 -4.47 4.92
N TYR A 307 8.63 -4.31 4.74
CA TYR A 307 7.89 -4.72 3.56
C TYR A 307 7.48 -3.45 2.80
N ASP A 308 7.35 -3.59 1.50
CA ASP A 308 6.86 -2.54 0.60
C ASP A 308 6.04 -3.19 -0.51
N LEU A 309 5.42 -2.37 -1.35
CA LEU A 309 4.65 -2.86 -2.50
C LEU A 309 5.55 -3.69 -3.42
N SER A 310 5.14 -4.93 -3.67
CA SER A 310 5.85 -5.88 -4.53
C SER A 310 5.31 -5.86 -5.97
N SER A 311 5.99 -6.54 -6.89
CA SER A 311 5.46 -6.77 -8.23
C SER A 311 4.16 -7.58 -8.22
N LEU A 312 3.96 -8.44 -7.21
CA LEU A 312 2.71 -9.19 -7.04
C LEU A 312 1.56 -8.26 -6.63
N ASP A 313 1.82 -7.28 -5.76
CA ASP A 313 0.80 -6.28 -5.38
C ASP A 313 0.36 -5.43 -6.57
N LEU A 314 1.31 -5.01 -7.41
CA LEU A 314 1.00 -4.28 -8.65
C LEU A 314 0.20 -5.14 -9.63
N ALA A 315 0.51 -6.43 -9.71
CA ALA A 315 -0.19 -7.36 -10.57
C ALA A 315 -1.64 -7.59 -10.09
N VAL A 316 -1.87 -7.67 -8.77
CA VAL A 316 -3.23 -7.71 -8.21
C VAL A 316 -4.01 -6.45 -8.56
N LEU A 317 -3.42 -5.27 -8.42
CA LEU A 317 -4.08 -4.03 -8.84
C LEU A 317 -4.48 -4.08 -10.31
N GLN A 318 -3.67 -4.65 -11.19
CA GLN A 318 -4.04 -4.83 -12.59
C GLN A 318 -5.22 -5.81 -12.74
N ASP A 319 -5.18 -6.96 -12.07
CA ASP A 319 -6.25 -7.96 -12.12
C ASP A 319 -7.58 -7.46 -11.54
N VAL A 320 -7.53 -6.60 -10.52
CA VAL A 320 -8.71 -5.99 -9.92
C VAL A 320 -9.16 -4.69 -10.62
N GLY A 321 -8.48 -4.27 -11.70
CA GLY A 321 -8.89 -3.13 -12.52
C GLY A 321 -8.40 -1.75 -12.08
N PHE A 322 -7.44 -1.71 -11.15
CA PHE A 322 -6.78 -0.51 -10.59
C PHE A 322 -5.42 -0.17 -11.22
N GLY A 323 -4.91 -1.03 -12.10
CA GLY A 323 -3.62 -0.84 -12.78
C GLY A 323 -3.58 0.36 -13.74
N ILE A 324 -2.37 0.86 -14.01
CA ILE A 324 -2.10 2.01 -14.90
C ILE A 324 -2.63 1.76 -16.33
N GLU A 325 -2.65 0.51 -16.76
CA GLU A 325 -3.32 0.06 -17.97
C GLU A 325 -4.81 -0.06 -17.68
N ARG A 326 -5.54 1.01 -17.96
CA ARG A 326 -6.98 1.17 -17.69
C ARG A 326 -7.85 0.16 -18.45
N ILE A 327 -7.88 -1.10 -18.01
CA ILE A 327 -8.70 -2.15 -18.63
C ILE A 327 -10.21 -1.85 -18.52
N PHE A 328 -10.64 -0.91 -17.66
CA PHE A 328 -12.06 -0.59 -17.46
C PHE A 328 -12.45 0.90 -17.68
N ALA A 329 -11.65 1.68 -18.43
CA ALA A 329 -11.92 3.10 -18.67
C ALA A 329 -13.20 3.42 -19.47
N SER A 330 -13.88 2.44 -20.07
CA SER A 330 -15.10 2.64 -20.86
C SER A 330 -16.34 1.90 -20.33
N GLY A 331 -16.29 1.40 -19.09
CA GLY A 331 -17.28 0.45 -18.60
C GLY A 331 -16.87 -0.97 -18.99
N PHE A 332 -17.26 -1.91 -18.15
CA PHE A 332 -17.11 -3.34 -18.41
C PHE A 332 -17.89 -3.63 -19.70
N GLU A 333 -17.21 -3.75 -20.84
CA GLU A 333 -17.90 -4.18 -22.06
C GLU A 333 -18.39 -5.62 -21.86
N GLU A 334 -19.66 -5.80 -22.23
CA GLU A 334 -20.32 -7.09 -22.37
C GLU A 334 -19.64 -7.98 -23.43
N PRO A 335 -19.78 -9.32 -23.33
CA PRO A 335 -18.83 -10.34 -23.80
C PRO A 335 -18.35 -10.30 -25.25
#